data_AF-A0A8T4D1Z5-F1
#
_entry.id   AF-A0A8T4D1Z5-F1
#
_cell.length_a   1.000
_cell.length_b   1.000
_cell.length_c   1.000
_cell.angle_alpha   90.00
_cell.angle_beta   90.00
_cell.angle_gamma   90.00
#
_symmetry.space_group_name_H-M   'P 1'
#
loop_
_entity.id
_entity.type
_entity.pdbx_description
1 polymer ?
#
loop_
_entity_poly.entity_id
_entity_poly.type
_entity_poly.pdbx_seq_one_letter_code
_entity_poly.pdbx_strand_id
1 'polypeptide(L)'
;MNEDSSGQNGELNQQVLEFCRHIAGSAQITAISLLDNYSTGTSSVKATLETVLVIRDFQPRLMSYAKIVGGRSIIFFAVDQWVFERDIDRGFLGEALAGTLIFPHTALLGKEYLHKQEILLKKRLILELLENLVLSFPELSHRLHIKPKYFMYEVMLNRVRIFPPLAYGLSNFMNGVAPKKEVEMVFRGYMEALKQLEQEKKIVVSEGYVMVPKKFVVESKNPKVRLTNISKNAPRTLFTSVLAAFPQLLNFFSQNTKALLKFQKFTVKREADLARRFVDPQKYVFVPTAEGLVSLADRLDIETFARKMLLNDEKAKIEFEPVGGVLNDVYLIKAYPNGVEKKVLVKRFKDWSSFKWFPLSLWSFGARNFAVLGRSRLEKECAISEFLRCEGINVPKILHVSHNERLVFMEYIEGENLSNAIKRIATAKSREKAEKELTKIERVGAIFAQVHALNVTLGDTKPENVIFDLDDRVYLLDFEQASHDGDKAWDVAVFLYYAGHYLQPLYSNGKAEAIAKAFVSGYLKGGGDVNVIKKAGNSKYTRIFSVFTMPSIMSAISNVCKKTEAQG
;
A
#
# COMPACT_ATOMS: atom_id res chain seq x y z
N MET A 1 -13.69 -3.54 -48.69
CA MET A 1 -13.67 -2.09 -48.37
C MET A 1 -12.62 -1.83 -47.28
N ASN A 2 -11.33 -1.86 -47.61
CA ASN A 2 -10.23 -1.58 -46.66
C ASN A 2 -9.08 -0.75 -47.27
N GLU A 3 -9.20 -0.28 -48.52
CA GLU A 3 -8.13 0.49 -49.19
C GLU A 3 -8.23 2.01 -48.97
N ASP A 4 -9.42 2.54 -48.67
CA ASP A 4 -9.67 4.00 -48.53
C ASP A 4 -9.16 4.63 -47.21
N SER A 5 -8.90 3.84 -46.16
CA SER A 5 -8.50 4.38 -44.85
C SER A 5 -7.02 4.80 -44.78
N SER A 6 -6.18 4.20 -45.63
CA SER A 6 -4.73 4.47 -45.66
C SER A 6 -4.41 5.82 -46.33
N GLY A 7 -5.13 6.18 -47.40
CA GLY A 7 -4.98 7.44 -48.12
C GLY A 7 -5.46 8.66 -47.32
N GLN A 8 -6.62 8.55 -46.66
CA GLN A 8 -7.19 9.66 -45.87
C GLN A 8 -6.35 10.04 -44.64
N ASN A 9 -5.71 9.06 -43.99
CA ASN A 9 -4.80 9.34 -42.88
C ASN A 9 -3.49 9.99 -43.35
N GLY A 10 -3.00 9.66 -44.54
CA GLY A 10 -1.83 10.30 -45.14
C GLY A 10 -2.06 11.79 -45.42
N GLU A 11 -3.20 12.11 -46.03
CA GLU A 11 -3.58 13.50 -46.35
C GLU A 11 -3.79 14.35 -45.09
N LEU A 12 -4.47 13.80 -44.08
CA LEU A 12 -4.65 14.47 -42.78
C LEU A 12 -3.30 14.78 -42.10
N ASN A 13 -2.39 13.79 -42.07
CA ASN A 13 -1.07 13.97 -41.47
C ASN A 13 -0.25 15.05 -42.19
N GLN A 14 -0.38 15.15 -43.52
CA GLN A 14 0.29 16.18 -44.29
C GLN A 14 -0.25 17.58 -43.96
N GLN A 15 -1.57 17.75 -43.86
CA GLN A 15 -2.18 19.04 -43.46
C GLN A 15 -1.80 19.45 -42.03
N VAL A 16 -1.69 18.48 -41.10
CA VAL A 16 -1.20 18.71 -39.74
C VAL A 16 0.25 19.19 -39.77
N LEU A 17 1.12 18.53 -40.55
CA LEU A 17 2.52 18.92 -40.70
C LEU A 17 2.68 20.33 -41.28
N GLU A 18 1.90 20.70 -42.29
CA GLU A 18 1.90 22.03 -42.89
C GLU A 18 1.50 23.11 -41.88
N PHE A 19 0.46 22.85 -41.08
CA PHE A 19 0.06 23.80 -40.05
C PHE A 19 1.09 23.89 -38.91
N CYS A 20 1.73 22.79 -38.52
CA CYS A 20 2.84 22.80 -37.57
C CYS A 20 4.02 23.65 -38.08
N ARG A 21 4.36 23.56 -39.38
CA ARG A 21 5.38 24.43 -40.00
C ARG A 21 4.97 25.90 -39.97
N HIS A 22 3.69 26.19 -40.23
CA HIS A 22 3.17 27.56 -40.12
C HIS A 22 3.29 28.13 -38.70
N ILE A 23 2.97 27.33 -37.67
CA ILE A 23 3.10 27.76 -36.26
C ILE A 23 4.58 27.98 -35.89
N ALA A 24 5.47 27.09 -36.33
CA ALA A 24 6.90 27.19 -36.03
C ALA A 24 7.58 28.38 -36.73
N GLY A 25 7.06 28.82 -37.88
CA GLY A 25 7.68 29.87 -38.68
C GLY A 25 9.08 29.45 -39.15
N SER A 26 10.10 30.24 -38.81
CA SER A 26 11.50 29.93 -39.09
C SER A 26 12.18 29.07 -38.01
N ALA A 27 11.50 28.81 -36.89
CA ALA A 27 12.08 28.04 -35.79
C ALA A 27 12.19 26.55 -36.13
N GLN A 28 13.25 25.91 -35.63
CA GLN A 28 13.49 24.49 -35.87
C GLN A 28 12.49 23.63 -35.08
N ILE A 29 11.75 22.78 -35.78
CA ILE A 29 10.89 21.79 -35.14
C ILE A 29 11.74 20.59 -34.69
N THR A 30 11.71 20.30 -33.40
CA THR A 30 12.39 19.14 -32.81
C THR A 30 11.54 17.88 -32.95
N ALA A 31 10.24 17.97 -32.68
CA ALA A 31 9.32 16.84 -32.78
C ALA A 31 7.85 17.24 -32.94
N ILE A 32 7.05 16.33 -33.50
CA ILE A 32 5.60 16.47 -33.63
C ILE A 32 4.96 15.15 -33.21
N SER A 33 4.18 15.19 -32.14
CA SER A 33 3.40 14.06 -31.62
C SER A 33 1.92 14.30 -31.88
N LEU A 34 1.25 13.33 -32.49
CA LEU A 34 -0.19 13.33 -32.74
C LEU A 34 -0.85 12.26 -31.86
N LEU A 35 -1.71 12.69 -30.95
CA LEU A 35 -2.56 11.84 -30.14
C LEU A 35 -3.93 11.75 -30.83
N ASP A 36 -4.24 10.55 -31.34
CA ASP A 36 -5.60 10.26 -31.82
C ASP A 36 -6.44 9.78 -30.63
N ASN A 37 -7.50 10.53 -30.29
CA ASN A 37 -8.44 10.14 -29.26
C ASN A 37 -9.35 9.01 -29.77
N TYR A 38 -8.76 7.83 -29.99
CA TYR A 38 -9.38 6.50 -30.15
C TYR A 38 -10.77 6.54 -30.79
N SER A 39 -10.84 6.95 -32.05
CA SER A 39 -12.05 6.75 -32.84
C SER A 39 -12.27 5.25 -33.05
N THR A 40 -13.26 4.68 -32.36
CA THR A 40 -13.79 3.37 -32.76
C THR A 40 -14.51 3.53 -34.09
N GLY A 41 -14.35 2.57 -35.01
CA GLY A 41 -15.15 2.43 -36.23
C GLY A 41 -16.66 2.24 -36.00
N THR A 42 -17.16 2.41 -34.77
CA THR A 42 -18.58 2.36 -34.38
C THR A 42 -19.14 3.72 -33.98
N SER A 43 -18.30 4.76 -33.88
CA SER A 43 -18.72 6.13 -33.59
C SER A 43 -18.81 6.94 -34.89
N SER A 44 -20.02 7.42 -35.24
CA SER A 44 -20.21 8.39 -36.34
C SER A 44 -19.56 9.76 -36.07
N VAL A 45 -18.93 9.94 -34.91
CA VAL A 45 -18.30 11.17 -34.44
C VAL A 45 -16.78 11.04 -34.55
N LYS A 46 -16.17 11.84 -35.44
CA LYS A 46 -14.71 12.02 -35.53
C LYS A 46 -14.20 12.63 -34.21
N ALA A 47 -13.35 11.90 -33.48
CA ALA A 47 -12.79 12.36 -32.21
C ALA A 47 -11.82 13.55 -32.40
N THR A 48 -11.70 14.42 -31.39
CA THR A 48 -10.74 15.54 -31.39
C THR A 48 -9.32 15.00 -31.35
N LEU A 49 -8.45 15.48 -32.23
CA LEU A 49 -7.03 15.14 -32.19
C LEU A 49 -6.27 16.17 -31.35
N GLU A 50 -5.25 15.72 -30.63
CA GLU A 50 -4.32 16.61 -29.94
C GLU A 50 -2.94 16.46 -30.57
N THR A 51 -2.29 17.59 -30.88
CA THR A 51 -0.95 17.63 -31.47
C THR A 51 -0.04 18.41 -30.54
N VAL A 52 1.08 17.82 -30.13
CA VAL A 52 2.15 18.52 -29.41
C VAL A 52 3.31 18.73 -30.37
N LEU A 53 3.61 20.00 -30.62
CA LEU A 53 4.68 20.50 -31.47
C LEU A 53 5.79 21.03 -30.56
N VAL A 54 6.94 20.36 -30.58
CA VAL A 54 8.13 20.75 -29.80
C VAL A 54 9.09 21.52 -30.70
N ILE A 55 9.39 22.76 -30.34
CA ILE A 55 10.14 23.73 -31.15
C ILE A 55 11.36 24.20 -30.37
N ARG A 56 12.51 24.28 -31.01
CA ARG A 56 13.73 24.81 -30.41
C ARG A 56 13.69 26.34 -30.32
N ASP A 57 14.04 26.88 -29.16
CA ASP A 57 14.14 28.33 -28.87
C ASP A 57 12.86 29.14 -29.20
N PHE A 58 11.70 28.54 -28.92
CA PHE A 58 10.39 29.11 -29.20
C PHE A 58 10.04 30.21 -28.19
N GLN A 59 10.16 31.46 -28.63
CA GLN A 59 9.99 32.64 -27.78
C GLN A 59 8.63 32.76 -27.05
N PRO A 60 7.48 32.35 -27.63
CA PRO A 60 6.22 32.31 -26.90
C PRO A 60 6.20 31.30 -25.75
N ARG A 61 7.17 30.37 -25.73
CA ARG A 61 7.36 29.24 -24.79
C ARG A 61 6.26 28.19 -24.81
N LEU A 62 5.00 28.61 -24.86
CA LEU A 62 3.84 27.73 -24.98
C LEU A 62 2.65 28.51 -25.56
N MET A 63 2.13 28.03 -26.68
CA MET A 63 0.91 28.51 -27.33
C MET A 63 -0.03 27.36 -27.65
N SER A 64 -1.32 27.64 -27.66
CA SER A 64 -2.35 26.68 -28.06
C SER A 64 -3.21 27.23 -29.20
N TYR A 65 -3.59 26.35 -30.14
CA TYR A 65 -4.43 26.68 -31.29
C TYR A 65 -5.49 25.60 -31.48
N ALA A 66 -6.69 25.98 -31.92
CA ALA A 66 -7.73 25.05 -32.34
C ALA A 66 -8.04 25.26 -33.83
N LYS A 67 -8.01 24.19 -34.62
CA LYS A 67 -8.28 24.24 -36.06
C LYS A 67 -9.04 23.01 -36.52
N ILE A 68 -9.90 23.19 -37.52
CA ILE A 68 -10.56 22.08 -38.22
C ILE A 68 -9.69 21.69 -39.42
N VAL A 69 -9.26 20.43 -39.48
CA VAL A 69 -8.39 19.87 -40.52
C VAL A 69 -9.00 18.54 -40.97
N GLY A 70 -9.25 18.34 -42.28
CA GLY A 70 -9.92 17.13 -42.79
C GLY A 70 -11.31 16.85 -42.17
N GLY A 71 -12.01 17.89 -41.73
CA GLY A 71 -13.28 17.78 -40.99
C GLY A 71 -13.14 17.17 -39.58
N ARG A 72 -11.91 17.09 -39.03
CA ARG A 72 -11.61 16.75 -37.65
C ARG A 72 -11.18 18.01 -36.90
N SER A 73 -11.65 18.19 -35.67
CA SER A 73 -11.15 19.24 -34.79
C SER A 73 -9.80 18.81 -34.22
N ILE A 74 -8.78 19.66 -34.33
CA ILE A 74 -7.44 19.40 -33.83
C ILE A 74 -7.00 20.57 -32.94
N ILE A 75 -6.46 20.22 -31.77
CA ILE A 75 -5.82 21.16 -30.86
C ILE A 75 -4.31 21.01 -30.98
N PHE A 76 -3.64 22.12 -31.24
CA PHE A 76 -2.18 22.18 -31.37
C PHE A 76 -1.61 22.87 -30.14
N PHE A 77 -0.69 22.21 -29.45
CA PHE A 77 0.15 22.80 -28.42
C PHE A 77 1.56 22.98 -28.99
N ALA A 78 1.96 24.23 -29.23
CA ALA A 78 3.32 24.58 -29.63
C ALA A 78 4.12 24.98 -28.40
N VAL A 79 5.16 24.22 -28.11
CA VAL A 79 5.93 24.36 -26.87
C VAL A 79 7.43 24.45 -27.16
N ASP A 80 8.12 25.27 -26.38
CA ASP A 80 9.57 25.29 -26.38
C ASP A 80 10.14 23.97 -25.85
N GLN A 81 11.19 23.48 -26.51
CA GLN A 81 11.87 22.24 -26.15
C GLN A 81 12.22 22.14 -24.66
N TRP A 82 12.80 23.17 -24.03
CA TRP A 82 13.17 23.09 -22.61
C TRP A 82 11.95 23.01 -21.70
N VAL A 83 10.83 23.64 -22.08
CA VAL A 83 9.57 23.58 -21.32
C VAL A 83 8.99 22.17 -21.38
N PHE A 84 9.01 21.56 -22.57
CA PHE A 84 8.55 20.18 -22.75
C PHE A 84 9.41 19.19 -21.96
N GLU A 85 10.75 19.28 -22.10
CA GLU A 85 11.69 18.43 -21.35
C GLU A 85 11.51 18.60 -19.83
N ARG A 86 11.19 19.81 -19.37
CA ARG A 86 10.93 20.07 -17.95
C ARG A 86 9.57 19.52 -17.47
N ASP A 87 8.57 19.46 -18.35
CA ASP A 87 7.32 18.78 -18.05
C ASP A 87 7.53 17.25 -17.95
N ILE A 88 8.45 16.71 -18.75
CA ILE A 88 8.88 15.31 -18.74
C ILE A 88 9.73 14.94 -17.52
N ASP A 89 10.61 15.83 -17.03
CA ASP A 89 11.50 15.51 -15.90
C ASP A 89 10.90 15.83 -14.51
N ARG A 90 10.02 16.84 -14.41
CA ARG A 90 9.55 17.41 -13.13
C ARG A 90 8.04 17.66 -13.05
N GLY A 91 7.28 17.30 -14.09
CA GLY A 91 5.85 17.57 -14.18
C GLY A 91 5.57 19.06 -14.12
N PHE A 92 6.42 19.87 -14.77
CA PHE A 92 6.41 21.33 -14.73
C PHE A 92 5.04 21.95 -14.99
N LEU A 93 4.21 21.33 -15.83
CA LEU A 93 2.86 21.78 -16.18
C LEU A 93 1.79 20.79 -15.70
N GLY A 94 2.09 19.98 -14.68
CA GLY A 94 1.22 18.87 -14.25
C GLY A 94 1.07 17.79 -15.32
N GLU A 95 2.11 17.63 -16.16
CA GLU A 95 2.15 16.74 -17.31
C GLU A 95 1.05 17.00 -18.35
N ALA A 96 0.59 18.25 -18.48
CA ALA A 96 -0.39 18.61 -19.49
C ALA A 96 0.10 18.31 -20.92
N LEU A 97 1.41 18.48 -21.19
CA LEU A 97 2.00 18.23 -22.50
C LEU A 97 2.67 16.85 -22.55
N ALA A 98 3.43 16.53 -21.52
CA ALA A 98 4.05 15.22 -21.33
C ALA A 98 3.01 14.08 -21.32
N GLY A 99 1.78 14.36 -20.91
CA GLY A 99 0.67 13.41 -20.87
C GLY A 99 0.36 12.76 -22.21
N THR A 100 0.71 13.40 -23.33
CA THR A 100 0.57 12.80 -24.66
C THR A 100 1.42 11.54 -24.85
N LEU A 101 2.56 11.41 -24.15
CA LEU A 101 3.44 10.24 -24.23
C LEU A 101 3.03 9.09 -23.30
N ILE A 102 2.06 9.33 -22.41
CA ILE A 102 1.45 8.27 -21.58
C ILE A 102 0.58 7.37 -22.46
N PHE A 103 -0.01 7.96 -23.50
CA PHE A 103 -0.98 7.33 -24.37
C PHE A 103 -0.38 6.96 -25.73
N PRO A 104 -1.00 6.03 -26.46
CA PRO A 104 -0.70 5.78 -27.85
C PRO A 104 -0.67 7.07 -28.67
N HIS A 105 0.49 7.39 -29.24
CA HIS A 105 0.69 8.57 -30.07
C HIS A 105 1.43 8.19 -31.35
N THR A 106 1.26 9.02 -32.39
CA THR A 106 1.98 8.90 -33.65
C THR A 106 3.01 10.01 -33.75
N ALA A 107 4.29 9.65 -33.84
CA ALA A 107 5.35 10.60 -34.14
C ALA A 107 5.33 10.95 -35.62
N LEU A 108 4.90 12.17 -35.97
CA LEU A 108 4.98 12.68 -37.35
C LEU A 108 6.39 13.19 -37.67
N LEU A 109 7.12 13.66 -36.65
CA LEU A 109 8.51 14.09 -36.74
C LEU A 109 9.22 13.87 -35.41
N GLY A 110 10.53 13.60 -35.42
CA GLY A 110 11.34 13.49 -34.21
C GLY A 110 11.10 12.22 -33.38
N LYS A 111 10.85 11.08 -34.02
CA LYS A 111 10.51 9.80 -33.35
C LYS A 111 11.51 9.38 -32.27
N GLU A 112 12.82 9.48 -32.54
CA GLU A 112 13.85 9.10 -31.57
C GLU A 112 13.85 10.02 -30.34
N TYR A 113 13.65 11.32 -30.56
CA TYR A 113 13.51 12.29 -29.48
C TYR A 113 12.28 11.97 -28.62
N LEU A 114 11.11 11.78 -29.23
CA LEU A 114 9.87 11.46 -28.51
C LEU A 114 9.98 10.14 -27.74
N HIS A 115 10.57 9.11 -28.33
CA HIS A 115 10.82 7.83 -27.65
C HIS A 115 11.70 8.02 -26.41
N LYS A 116 12.80 8.78 -26.53
CA LYS A 116 13.67 9.09 -25.38
C LYS A 116 12.90 9.82 -24.27
N GLN A 117 12.08 10.82 -24.62
CA GLN A 117 11.28 11.55 -23.64
C GLN A 117 10.17 10.68 -23.02
N GLU A 118 9.57 9.77 -23.78
CA GLU A 118 8.58 8.80 -23.30
C GLU A 118 9.18 7.89 -22.22
N ILE A 119 10.37 7.34 -22.47
CA ILE A 119 11.04 6.47 -21.50
C ILE A 119 11.41 7.27 -20.23
N LEU A 120 11.93 8.49 -20.37
CA LEU A 120 12.24 9.36 -19.23
C LEU A 120 11.00 9.64 -18.36
N LEU A 121 9.88 10.00 -19.00
CA LEU A 121 8.61 10.24 -18.32
C LEU A 121 8.13 8.98 -17.57
N LYS A 122 8.10 7.84 -18.26
CA LYS A 122 7.60 6.58 -17.68
C LYS A 122 8.46 6.12 -16.51
N LYS A 123 9.79 6.28 -16.58
CA LYS A 123 10.68 6.00 -15.44
C LYS A 123 10.33 6.85 -14.22
N ARG A 124 10.13 8.17 -14.41
CA ARG A 124 9.73 9.07 -13.32
C ARG A 124 8.41 8.63 -12.69
N LEU A 125 7.39 8.40 -13.52
CA LEU A 125 6.06 8.00 -13.07
C LEU A 125 6.06 6.65 -12.35
N ILE A 126 6.86 5.67 -12.81
CA ILE A 126 7.04 4.38 -12.12
C ILE A 126 7.59 4.62 -10.71
N LEU A 127 8.64 5.43 -10.57
CA LEU A 127 9.25 5.71 -9.27
C LEU A 127 8.31 6.45 -8.32
N GLU A 128 7.52 7.41 -8.83
CA GLU A 128 6.48 8.10 -8.05
C GLU A 128 5.39 7.13 -7.57
N LEU A 129 4.95 6.20 -8.43
CA LEU A 129 3.97 5.19 -8.03
C LEU A 129 4.54 4.21 -6.99
N LEU A 130 5.81 3.81 -7.12
CA LEU A 130 6.48 2.99 -6.11
C LEU A 130 6.59 3.73 -4.77
N GLU A 131 6.95 5.01 -4.79
CA GLU A 131 6.98 5.85 -3.59
C GLU A 131 5.60 5.93 -2.93
N ASN A 132 4.53 6.12 -3.72
CA ASN A 132 3.16 6.12 -3.20
C ASN A 132 2.75 4.77 -2.59
N LEU A 133 3.17 3.65 -3.18
CA LEU A 133 2.97 2.32 -2.59
C LEU A 133 3.73 2.17 -1.28
N VAL A 134 4.98 2.65 -1.20
CA VAL A 134 5.77 2.65 0.04
C VAL A 134 5.11 3.47 1.14
N LEU A 135 4.57 4.64 0.81
CA LEU A 135 3.88 5.49 1.77
C LEU A 135 2.54 4.90 2.23
N SER A 136 1.85 4.21 1.32
CA SER A 136 0.57 3.54 1.61
C SER A 136 0.75 2.25 2.41
N PHE A 137 1.88 1.57 2.20
CA PHE A 137 2.21 0.30 2.84
C PHE A 137 3.69 0.26 3.33
N PRO A 138 4.05 1.03 4.39
CA PRO A 138 5.42 1.15 4.88
C PRO A 138 6.12 -0.14 5.31
N GLU A 139 5.39 -1.10 5.88
CA GLU A 139 5.90 -2.37 6.37
C GLU A 139 5.83 -3.45 5.27
N LEU A 140 4.82 -3.38 4.39
CA LEU A 140 4.59 -4.40 3.38
C LEU A 140 5.27 -4.13 2.03
N SER A 141 5.61 -2.87 1.73
CA SER A 141 6.06 -2.43 0.40
C SER A 141 7.23 -3.21 -0.20
N HIS A 142 8.20 -3.62 0.61
CA HIS A 142 9.35 -4.41 0.16
C HIS A 142 9.02 -5.87 -0.19
N ARG A 143 7.81 -6.33 0.15
CA ARG A 143 7.29 -7.68 -0.14
C ARG A 143 6.19 -7.68 -1.20
N LEU A 144 5.76 -6.50 -1.67
CA LEU A 144 4.75 -6.40 -2.71
C LEU A 144 5.28 -6.95 -4.03
N HIS A 145 4.50 -7.82 -4.64
CA HIS A 145 4.74 -8.36 -5.97
C HIS A 145 3.92 -7.56 -6.98
N ILE A 146 4.56 -6.70 -7.76
CA ILE A 146 3.87 -5.74 -8.65
C ILE A 146 4.02 -6.20 -10.10
N LYS A 147 2.92 -6.57 -10.77
CA LYS A 147 2.97 -6.84 -12.22
C LYS A 147 3.22 -5.52 -12.96
N PRO A 148 4.10 -5.49 -13.99
CA PRO A 148 4.39 -4.26 -14.75
C PRO A 148 3.17 -3.51 -15.29
N LYS A 149 2.08 -4.22 -15.59
CA LYS A 149 0.81 -3.61 -16.05
C LYS A 149 0.19 -2.64 -15.04
N TYR A 150 0.50 -2.79 -13.75
CA TYR A 150 0.09 -1.86 -12.69
C TYR A 150 0.45 -0.42 -13.05
N PHE A 151 1.70 -0.16 -13.43
CA PHE A 151 2.19 1.19 -13.68
C PHE A 151 1.45 1.86 -14.83
N MET A 152 1.21 1.12 -15.91
CA MET A 152 0.46 1.62 -17.06
C MET A 152 -0.98 2.00 -16.66
N TYR A 153 -1.72 1.09 -16.04
CA TYR A 153 -3.12 1.34 -15.69
C TYR A 153 -3.27 2.43 -14.62
N GLU A 154 -2.41 2.45 -13.61
CA GLU A 154 -2.47 3.44 -12.53
C GLU A 154 -2.11 4.85 -13.03
N VAL A 155 -1.09 5.00 -13.89
CA VAL A 155 -0.78 6.29 -14.51
C VAL A 155 -1.96 6.80 -15.34
N MET A 156 -2.54 5.94 -16.19
CA MET A 156 -3.68 6.33 -17.04
C MET A 156 -4.91 6.70 -16.17
N LEU A 157 -5.18 5.95 -15.10
CA LEU A 157 -6.28 6.23 -14.19
C LEU A 157 -6.10 7.55 -13.45
N ASN A 158 -4.88 7.85 -12.99
CA ASN A 158 -4.59 9.13 -12.32
C ASN A 158 -4.77 10.32 -13.27
N ARG A 159 -4.45 10.18 -14.56
CA ARG A 159 -4.76 11.21 -15.57
C ARG A 159 -6.24 11.44 -15.75
N VAL A 160 -7.03 10.36 -15.82
CA VAL A 160 -8.48 10.44 -15.94
C VAL A 160 -9.11 11.09 -14.69
N ARG A 161 -8.56 10.86 -13.49
CA ARG A 161 -9.02 11.52 -12.25
C ARG A 161 -8.77 13.03 -12.28
N ILE A 162 -7.65 13.46 -12.84
CA ILE A 162 -7.27 14.89 -12.94
C ILE A 162 -8.05 15.58 -14.07
N PHE A 163 -8.18 14.93 -15.22
CA PHE A 163 -8.92 15.45 -16.37
C PHE A 163 -9.95 14.42 -16.88
N PRO A 164 -11.14 14.37 -16.23
CA PRO A 164 -12.24 13.45 -16.55
C PRO A 164 -12.62 13.30 -18.04
N PRO A 165 -12.58 14.33 -18.91
CA PRO A 165 -12.91 14.17 -20.32
C PRO A 165 -12.04 13.14 -21.06
N LEU A 166 -10.81 12.87 -20.60
CA LEU A 166 -9.95 11.83 -21.18
C LEU A 166 -10.56 10.43 -21.10
N ALA A 167 -11.48 10.19 -20.16
CA ALA A 167 -12.21 8.93 -20.05
C ALA A 167 -12.93 8.54 -21.36
N TYR A 168 -13.34 9.53 -22.18
CA TYR A 168 -14.06 9.26 -23.42
C TYR A 168 -13.15 8.61 -24.47
N GLY A 169 -11.96 9.18 -24.70
CA GLY A 169 -10.96 8.59 -25.60
C GLY A 169 -10.42 7.28 -25.04
N LEU A 170 -10.16 7.20 -23.74
CA LEU A 170 -9.45 6.07 -23.13
C LEU A 170 -10.35 4.91 -22.70
N SER A 171 -11.68 5.02 -22.89
CA SER A 171 -12.68 4.04 -22.46
C SER A 171 -12.30 2.61 -22.84
N ASN A 172 -11.80 2.35 -24.06
CA ASN A 172 -11.48 0.98 -24.48
C ASN A 172 -10.25 0.44 -23.77
N PHE A 173 -9.20 1.24 -23.65
CA PHE A 173 -7.98 0.86 -22.93
C PHE A 173 -8.26 0.62 -21.46
N MET A 174 -9.04 1.51 -20.88
CA MET A 174 -9.34 1.50 -19.46
C MET A 174 -10.39 0.44 -19.10
N ASN A 175 -11.31 0.06 -19.99
CA ASN A 175 -12.29 -0.99 -19.73
C ASN A 175 -11.83 -2.39 -20.19
N GLY A 176 -10.60 -2.53 -20.72
CA GLY A 176 -10.04 -3.80 -21.19
C GLY A 176 -10.58 -4.29 -22.55
N VAL A 177 -11.23 -3.41 -23.31
CA VAL A 177 -11.84 -3.71 -24.63
C VAL A 177 -10.93 -3.30 -25.79
N ALA A 178 -9.83 -2.57 -25.52
CA ALA A 178 -8.88 -2.16 -26.54
C ALA A 178 -8.21 -3.35 -27.24
N PRO A 179 -7.90 -3.24 -28.55
CA PRO A 179 -7.15 -4.27 -29.27
C PRO A 179 -5.82 -4.57 -28.57
N LYS A 180 -5.51 -5.86 -28.43
CA LYS A 180 -4.30 -6.35 -27.73
C LYS A 180 -3.02 -5.69 -28.25
N LYS A 181 -2.93 -5.48 -29.57
CA LYS A 181 -1.79 -4.82 -30.23
C LYS A 181 -1.56 -3.38 -29.77
N GLU A 182 -2.64 -2.62 -29.54
CA GLU A 182 -2.55 -1.24 -29.06
C GLU A 182 -2.11 -1.19 -27.60
N VAL A 183 -2.66 -2.08 -26.75
CA VAL A 183 -2.23 -2.24 -25.35
C VAL A 183 -0.75 -2.59 -25.28
N GLU A 184 -0.30 -3.53 -26.12
CA GLU A 184 1.11 -3.93 -26.19
C GLU A 184 2.04 -2.80 -26.62
N MET A 185 1.61 -1.91 -27.54
CA MET A 185 2.43 -0.76 -27.96
C MET A 185 2.73 0.19 -26.80
N VAL A 186 1.73 0.58 -26.00
CA VAL A 186 1.92 1.45 -24.84
C VAL A 186 2.78 0.78 -23.79
N PHE A 187 2.50 -0.51 -23.58
CA PHE A 187 3.13 -1.31 -22.57
C PHE A 187 4.63 -1.53 -22.85
N ARG A 188 5.06 -1.54 -24.12
CA ARG A 188 6.49 -1.61 -24.49
C ARG A 188 7.31 -0.49 -23.86
N GLY A 189 6.83 0.75 -23.90
CA GLY A 189 7.56 1.87 -23.28
C GLY A 189 7.69 1.73 -21.76
N TYR A 190 6.69 1.13 -21.09
CA TYR A 190 6.79 0.83 -19.65
C TYR A 190 7.80 -0.31 -19.39
N MET A 191 7.80 -1.35 -20.21
CA MET A 191 8.75 -2.45 -20.08
C MET A 191 10.20 -2.00 -20.29
N GLU A 192 10.45 -1.12 -21.27
CA GLU A 192 11.77 -0.53 -21.49
C GLU A 192 12.20 0.37 -20.33
N ALA A 193 11.29 1.22 -19.82
CA ALA A 193 11.54 2.03 -18.62
C ALA A 193 11.88 1.16 -17.40
N LEU A 194 11.15 0.07 -17.16
CA LEU A 194 11.43 -0.87 -16.08
C LEU A 194 12.80 -1.54 -16.24
N LYS A 195 13.15 -1.99 -17.45
CA LYS A 195 14.46 -2.58 -17.73
C LYS A 195 15.61 -1.61 -17.42
N GLN A 196 15.46 -0.34 -17.76
CA GLN A 196 16.46 0.68 -17.41
C GLN A 196 16.52 0.93 -15.89
N LEU A 197 15.38 0.98 -15.20
CA LEU A 197 15.34 1.15 -13.74
C LEU A 197 15.96 -0.04 -12.99
N GLU A 198 15.82 -1.26 -13.53
CA GLU A 198 16.47 -2.45 -13.00
C GLU A 198 17.99 -2.37 -13.16
N GLN A 199 18.47 -1.96 -14.35
CA GLN A 199 19.90 -1.72 -14.60
C GLN A 199 20.48 -0.64 -13.66
N GLU A 200 19.69 0.38 -13.35
CA GLU A 200 20.02 1.45 -12.40
C GLU A 200 19.89 1.02 -10.93
N LYS A 201 19.51 -0.24 -10.66
CA LYS A 201 19.30 -0.81 -9.32
C LYS A 201 18.26 -0.03 -8.49
N LYS A 202 17.31 0.62 -9.16
CA LYS A 202 16.19 1.32 -8.53
C LYS A 202 15.03 0.38 -8.20
N ILE A 203 14.91 -0.72 -8.94
CA ILE A 203 13.94 -1.79 -8.74
C ILE A 203 14.64 -3.15 -8.83
N VAL A 204 13.95 -4.21 -8.41
CA VAL A 204 14.35 -5.60 -8.67
C VAL A 204 13.23 -6.27 -9.44
N VAL A 205 13.53 -7.03 -10.49
CA VAL A 205 12.54 -7.87 -11.18
C VAL A 205 12.80 -9.34 -10.84
N SER A 206 11.77 -10.04 -10.36
CA SER A 206 11.81 -11.46 -10.06
C SER A 206 10.52 -12.12 -10.51
N GLU A 207 10.60 -13.24 -11.24
CA GLU A 207 9.45 -14.02 -11.70
C GLU A 207 8.37 -13.19 -12.43
N GLY A 208 8.80 -12.15 -13.15
CA GLY A 208 7.91 -11.23 -13.86
C GLY A 208 7.13 -10.26 -12.96
N TYR A 209 7.57 -10.09 -11.71
CA TYR A 209 7.11 -9.07 -10.78
C TYR A 209 8.21 -8.05 -10.52
N VAL A 210 7.79 -6.79 -10.36
CA VAL A 210 8.62 -5.69 -9.88
C VAL A 210 8.52 -5.66 -8.36
N MET A 211 9.67 -5.66 -7.71
CA MET A 211 9.85 -5.63 -6.26
C MET A 211 10.53 -4.32 -5.84
N VAL A 212 10.17 -3.80 -4.67
CA VAL A 212 10.75 -2.57 -4.12
C VAL A 212 11.97 -2.90 -3.25
N PRO A 213 13.19 -2.42 -3.61
CA PRO A 213 14.37 -2.66 -2.79
C PRO A 213 14.25 -2.00 -1.41
N LYS A 214 14.78 -2.65 -0.36
CA LYS A 214 14.79 -2.08 1.01
C LYS A 214 15.40 -0.68 1.07
N LYS A 215 16.46 -0.43 0.29
CA LYS A 215 17.09 0.89 0.17
C LYS A 215 16.10 1.96 -0.31
N PHE A 216 15.29 1.64 -1.32
CA PHE A 216 14.28 2.56 -1.85
C PHE A 216 13.20 2.86 -0.80
N VAL A 217 12.75 1.85 -0.04
CA VAL A 217 11.78 2.05 1.06
C VAL A 217 12.28 3.06 2.10
N VAL A 218 13.55 2.96 2.49
CA VAL A 218 14.18 3.89 3.45
C VAL A 218 14.28 5.30 2.86
N GLU A 219 14.70 5.42 1.60
CA GLU A 219 14.81 6.71 0.90
C GLU A 219 13.44 7.41 0.78
N SER A 220 12.39 6.66 0.40
CA SER A 220 11.02 7.18 0.25
C SER A 220 10.38 7.64 1.56
N LYS A 221 10.76 7.06 2.70
CA LYS A 221 10.29 7.51 4.03
C LYS A 221 10.94 8.83 4.46
N ASN A 222 12.03 9.26 3.84
CA ASN A 222 12.74 10.49 4.19
C ASN A 222 12.17 11.70 3.42
N PRO A 223 11.51 12.67 4.09
CA PRO A 223 10.90 13.83 3.41
C PRO A 223 11.89 14.69 2.61
N LYS A 224 13.19 14.64 2.94
CA LYS A 224 14.26 15.41 2.27
C LYS A 224 14.77 14.76 0.98
N VAL A 225 14.58 13.44 0.82
CA VAL A 225 15.07 12.64 -0.32
C VAL A 225 13.93 12.21 -1.25
N ARG A 226 12.69 12.37 -0.78
CA ARG A 226 11.45 12.21 -1.55
C ARG A 226 11.57 12.84 -2.95
N LEU A 227 10.88 12.27 -3.95
CA LEU A 227 10.64 12.86 -5.28
C LEU A 227 9.80 14.16 -5.20
N THR A 228 10.22 15.09 -4.34
CA THR A 228 9.74 16.46 -4.14
C THR A 228 10.03 17.37 -5.33
N ASN A 229 10.51 16.80 -6.44
CA ASN A 229 10.78 17.48 -7.68
C ASN A 229 9.52 17.72 -8.54
N ILE A 230 8.31 17.47 -8.02
CA ILE A 230 7.10 18.06 -8.62
C ILE A 230 7.27 19.58 -8.51
N SER A 231 7.52 20.22 -9.64
CA SER A 231 7.88 21.64 -9.70
C SER A 231 6.81 22.52 -9.03
N LYS A 232 7.15 23.12 -7.89
CA LYS A 232 6.32 24.15 -7.24
C LYS A 232 6.33 25.51 -7.96
N ASN A 233 7.14 25.70 -9.01
CA ASN A 233 7.47 27.02 -9.55
C ASN A 233 7.36 27.12 -11.08
N ALA A 234 6.31 26.59 -11.70
CA ALA A 234 6.06 26.96 -13.10
C ALA A 234 5.51 28.39 -13.17
N PRO A 235 6.04 29.27 -14.04
CA PRO A 235 5.49 30.61 -14.25
C PRO A 235 4.00 30.52 -14.52
N ARG A 236 3.21 31.32 -13.78
CA ARG A 236 1.74 31.36 -13.89
C ARG A 236 1.28 31.52 -15.35
N THR A 237 2.05 32.24 -16.16
CA THR A 237 1.81 32.45 -17.60
C THR A 237 1.77 31.16 -18.41
N LEU A 238 2.63 30.17 -18.12
CA LEU A 238 2.62 28.89 -18.83
C LEU A 238 1.38 28.05 -18.48
N PHE A 239 0.99 28.03 -17.20
CA PHE A 239 -0.26 27.41 -16.78
C PHE A 239 -1.47 28.11 -17.43
N THR A 240 -1.46 29.44 -17.53
CA THR A 240 -2.50 30.18 -18.23
C THR A 240 -2.56 29.82 -19.71
N SER A 241 -1.43 29.61 -20.41
CA SER A 241 -1.43 29.15 -21.81
C SER A 241 -2.02 27.75 -22.00
N VAL A 242 -1.80 26.82 -21.06
CA VAL A 242 -2.47 25.50 -21.05
C VAL A 242 -3.97 25.69 -20.83
N LEU A 243 -4.35 26.48 -19.83
CA LEU A 243 -5.75 26.72 -19.48
C LEU A 243 -6.49 27.55 -20.54
N ALA A 244 -5.80 28.34 -21.35
CA ALA A 244 -6.42 29.10 -22.44
C ALA A 244 -7.02 28.18 -23.54
N ALA A 245 -6.48 26.96 -23.68
CA ALA A 245 -7.08 25.93 -24.54
C ALA A 245 -8.34 25.31 -23.92
N PHE A 246 -8.54 25.45 -22.60
CA PHE A 246 -9.60 24.75 -21.85
C PHE A 246 -11.02 25.21 -22.19
N PRO A 247 -11.33 26.52 -22.34
CA PRO A 247 -12.64 26.96 -22.83
C PRO A 247 -12.93 26.48 -24.25
N GLN A 248 -11.90 26.38 -25.11
CA GLN A 248 -12.05 25.88 -26.49
C GLN A 248 -12.33 24.37 -26.48
N LEU A 249 -11.62 23.61 -25.63
CA LEU A 249 -11.91 22.20 -25.33
C LEU A 249 -13.35 22.02 -24.83
N LEU A 250 -13.76 22.80 -23.83
CA LEU A 250 -15.11 22.71 -23.23
C LEU A 250 -16.22 23.12 -24.20
N ASN A 251 -16.03 24.18 -24.98
CA ASN A 251 -16.97 24.59 -26.03
C ASN A 251 -17.11 23.50 -27.10
N PHE A 252 -16.02 22.80 -27.42
CA PHE A 252 -16.09 21.66 -28.31
C PHE A 252 -16.84 20.47 -27.67
N PHE A 253 -16.59 20.16 -26.39
CA PHE A 253 -17.34 19.14 -25.67
C PHE A 253 -18.83 19.49 -25.56
N SER A 254 -19.18 20.77 -25.41
CA SER A 254 -20.57 21.25 -25.27
C SER A 254 -21.35 21.27 -26.58
N GLN A 255 -20.69 21.49 -27.72
CA GLN A 255 -21.28 21.32 -29.06
C GLN A 255 -21.65 19.85 -29.36
N ASN A 256 -21.15 18.92 -28.55
CA ASN A 256 -21.38 17.49 -28.70
C ASN A 256 -22.21 16.97 -27.52
N THR A 257 -23.54 17.15 -27.59
CA THR A 257 -24.50 16.85 -26.50
C THR A 257 -24.36 15.45 -25.91
N LYS A 258 -23.98 14.43 -26.70
CA LYS A 258 -23.70 13.07 -26.19
C LYS A 258 -22.40 12.99 -25.36
N ALA A 259 -21.35 13.71 -25.75
CA ALA A 259 -20.09 13.78 -25.01
C ALA A 259 -20.27 14.59 -23.72
N LEU A 260 -20.99 15.72 -23.78
CA LEU A 260 -21.35 16.53 -22.62
C LEU A 260 -22.22 15.75 -21.61
N LEU A 261 -23.24 15.01 -22.07
CA LEU A 261 -24.09 14.19 -21.21
C LEU A 261 -23.33 13.01 -20.58
N LYS A 262 -22.39 12.40 -21.31
CA LYS A 262 -21.48 11.37 -20.75
C LYS A 262 -20.50 11.98 -19.74
N PHE A 263 -19.96 13.16 -20.01
CA PHE A 263 -19.11 13.92 -19.10
C PHE A 263 -19.87 14.30 -17.82
N GLN A 264 -21.06 14.87 -17.92
CA GLN A 264 -21.92 15.16 -16.76
C GLN A 264 -22.27 13.88 -15.97
N LYS A 265 -22.60 12.77 -16.64
CA LYS A 265 -22.78 11.47 -15.97
C LYS A 265 -21.50 10.95 -15.30
N PHE A 266 -20.32 11.36 -15.76
CA PHE A 266 -19.03 11.02 -15.15
C PHE A 266 -18.75 11.89 -13.92
N THR A 267 -19.02 13.20 -13.99
CA THR A 267 -18.86 14.12 -12.84
C THR A 267 -19.87 13.88 -11.72
N VAL A 268 -21.08 13.38 -12.05
CA VAL A 268 -22.18 13.16 -11.09
C VAL A 268 -22.06 11.83 -10.33
N LYS A 269 -21.22 10.87 -10.77
CA LYS A 269 -21.15 9.51 -10.20
C LYS A 269 -19.83 9.25 -9.48
N ARG A 270 -19.93 8.97 -8.17
CA ARG A 270 -18.85 8.68 -7.19
C ARG A 270 -17.81 7.64 -7.66
N GLU A 271 -16.65 7.60 -7.00
CA GLU A 271 -15.52 6.65 -7.17
C GLU A 271 -15.93 5.18 -7.43
N ALA A 272 -17.05 4.72 -6.87
CA ALA A 272 -17.58 3.38 -7.08
C ALA A 272 -17.95 3.03 -8.55
N ASP A 273 -18.32 4.01 -9.37
CA ASP A 273 -18.64 3.80 -10.80
C ASP A 273 -17.38 3.76 -11.68
N LEU A 274 -16.27 4.37 -11.24
CA LEU A 274 -14.97 4.27 -11.92
C LEU A 274 -14.40 2.84 -11.82
N ALA A 275 -14.50 2.21 -10.66
CA ALA A 275 -14.04 0.83 -10.44
C ALA A 275 -14.86 -0.22 -11.21
N ARG A 276 -16.10 0.12 -11.64
CA ARG A 276 -16.95 -0.75 -12.46
C ARG A 276 -16.68 -0.60 -13.97
N ARG A 277 -16.21 0.57 -14.39
CA ARG A 277 -15.91 0.86 -15.79
C ARG A 277 -14.47 0.51 -16.12
N PHE A 278 -13.53 0.87 -15.25
CA PHE A 278 -12.11 0.75 -15.51
C PHE A 278 -11.46 -0.48 -14.86
N VAL A 279 -10.37 -0.94 -15.48
CA VAL A 279 -9.44 -1.93 -14.96
C VAL A 279 -8.88 -1.36 -13.65
N ASP A 280 -9.19 -2.03 -12.56
CA ASP A 280 -8.64 -1.72 -11.24
C ASP A 280 -7.14 -2.05 -11.22
N PRO A 281 -6.24 -1.05 -11.12
CA PRO A 281 -4.80 -1.29 -11.13
C PRO A 281 -4.35 -2.12 -9.93
N GLN A 282 -5.08 -2.08 -8.80
CA GLN A 282 -4.75 -2.87 -7.62
C GLN A 282 -4.83 -4.38 -7.86
N LYS A 283 -5.49 -4.84 -8.95
CA LYS A 283 -5.46 -6.24 -9.41
C LYS A 283 -4.07 -6.74 -9.79
N TYR A 284 -3.14 -5.82 -10.01
CA TYR A 284 -1.77 -6.11 -10.45
C TYR A 284 -0.75 -5.96 -9.31
N VAL A 285 -1.19 -5.70 -8.08
CA VAL A 285 -0.33 -5.61 -6.90
C VAL A 285 -0.72 -6.71 -5.94
N PHE A 286 0.25 -7.53 -5.54
CA PHE A 286 0.01 -8.74 -4.76
C PHE A 286 0.79 -8.75 -3.45
N VAL A 287 0.16 -9.34 -2.44
CA VAL A 287 0.67 -9.55 -1.10
C VAL A 287 0.91 -11.04 -0.90
N PRO A 288 2.10 -11.45 -0.43
CA PRO A 288 2.35 -12.85 -0.11
C PRO A 288 1.61 -13.26 1.18
N THR A 289 0.99 -14.43 1.14
CA THR A 289 0.38 -15.15 2.26
C THR A 289 0.93 -16.58 2.30
N ALA A 290 0.57 -17.35 3.34
CA ALA A 290 1.00 -18.75 3.44
C ALA A 290 0.42 -19.65 2.32
N GLU A 291 -0.69 -19.23 1.70
CA GLU A 291 -1.37 -19.96 0.61
C GLU A 291 -1.06 -19.37 -0.79
N GLY A 292 -0.20 -18.34 -0.87
CA GLY A 292 0.25 -17.75 -2.13
C GLY A 292 0.03 -16.24 -2.23
N LEU A 293 -0.10 -15.74 -3.47
CA LEU A 293 -0.22 -14.30 -3.74
C LEU A 293 -1.67 -13.86 -3.78
N VAL A 294 -2.03 -12.86 -2.96
CA VAL A 294 -3.37 -12.26 -2.92
C VAL A 294 -3.33 -10.83 -3.43
N SER A 295 -4.26 -10.48 -4.33
CA SER A 295 -4.35 -9.15 -4.95
C SER A 295 -4.84 -8.08 -3.96
N LEU A 296 -4.31 -6.85 -4.05
CA LEU A 296 -4.82 -5.70 -3.29
C LEU A 296 -6.26 -5.32 -3.68
N ALA A 297 -6.68 -5.63 -4.90
CA ALA A 297 -8.06 -5.42 -5.35
C ALA A 297 -9.05 -6.45 -4.81
N ASP A 298 -8.60 -7.46 -4.04
CA ASP A 298 -9.49 -8.48 -3.50
C ASP A 298 -10.58 -7.86 -2.61
N ARG A 299 -11.81 -8.38 -2.75
CA ARG A 299 -13.02 -7.94 -2.05
C ARG A 299 -13.77 -9.13 -1.46
N LEU A 300 -13.07 -10.22 -1.23
CA LEU A 300 -13.68 -11.45 -0.77
C LEU A 300 -14.17 -11.23 0.67
N ASP A 301 -15.45 -11.49 0.88
CA ASP A 301 -16.10 -11.39 2.19
C ASP A 301 -16.01 -12.71 2.96
N ILE A 302 -16.47 -12.68 4.22
CA ILE A 302 -16.34 -13.81 5.15
C ILE A 302 -17.10 -15.04 4.65
N GLU A 303 -18.31 -14.86 4.12
CA GLU A 303 -19.14 -15.97 3.64
C GLU A 303 -18.55 -16.59 2.37
N THR A 304 -18.14 -15.74 1.42
CA THR A 304 -17.49 -16.16 0.17
C THR A 304 -16.18 -16.89 0.45
N PHE A 305 -15.40 -16.45 1.44
CA PHE A 305 -14.22 -17.19 1.90
C PHE A 305 -14.59 -18.59 2.36
N ALA A 306 -15.52 -18.69 3.30
CA ALA A 306 -15.88 -19.96 3.91
C ALA A 306 -16.40 -20.95 2.85
N ARG A 307 -17.23 -20.49 1.91
CA ARG A 307 -17.74 -21.35 0.82
C ARG A 307 -16.64 -21.80 -0.15
N LYS A 308 -15.81 -20.87 -0.64
CA LYS A 308 -14.83 -21.18 -1.69
C LYS A 308 -13.59 -21.89 -1.16
N MET A 309 -13.06 -21.44 -0.02
CA MET A 309 -11.75 -21.86 0.47
C MET A 309 -11.83 -22.98 1.52
N LEU A 310 -12.94 -23.09 2.26
CA LEU A 310 -13.10 -24.15 3.27
C LEU A 310 -13.93 -25.32 2.77
N LEU A 311 -14.99 -25.04 1.99
CA LEU A 311 -15.93 -26.04 1.50
C LEU A 311 -15.74 -26.43 0.02
N ASN A 312 -14.87 -25.76 -0.75
CA ASN A 312 -14.77 -25.99 -2.20
C ASN A 312 -16.14 -25.95 -2.92
N ASP A 313 -17.01 -25.02 -2.52
CA ASP A 313 -18.39 -24.87 -2.99
C ASP A 313 -19.34 -26.06 -2.68
N GLU A 314 -18.94 -26.98 -1.79
CA GLU A 314 -19.83 -28.00 -1.24
C GLU A 314 -20.92 -27.38 -0.35
N LYS A 315 -22.11 -27.98 -0.36
CA LYS A 315 -23.21 -27.62 0.57
C LYS A 315 -22.96 -28.26 1.94
N ALA A 316 -22.02 -27.71 2.71
CA ALA A 316 -21.75 -28.12 4.08
C ALA A 316 -22.14 -27.03 5.10
N LYS A 317 -22.24 -27.42 6.37
CA LYS A 317 -22.57 -26.51 7.47
C LYS A 317 -21.39 -25.56 7.72
N ILE A 318 -21.71 -24.27 7.90
CA ILE A 318 -20.77 -23.23 8.32
C ILE A 318 -21.34 -22.58 9.58
N GLU A 319 -20.51 -22.46 10.61
CA GLU A 319 -20.84 -21.77 11.86
C GLU A 319 -19.89 -20.59 12.04
N PHE A 320 -20.45 -19.47 12.51
CA PHE A 320 -19.71 -18.25 12.81
C PHE A 320 -19.87 -17.94 14.30
N GLU A 321 -18.78 -18.05 15.04
CA GLU A 321 -18.76 -17.77 16.48
C GLU A 321 -17.99 -16.47 16.73
N PRO A 322 -18.61 -15.43 17.34
CA PRO A 322 -17.88 -14.25 17.75
C PRO A 322 -16.93 -14.62 18.89
N VAL A 323 -15.63 -14.44 18.68
CA VAL A 323 -14.59 -14.67 19.70
C VAL A 323 -14.43 -13.43 20.59
N GLY A 324 -14.86 -12.28 20.09
CA GLY A 324 -14.71 -10.99 20.75
C GLY A 324 -13.37 -10.32 20.44
N GLY A 325 -13.32 -9.02 20.64
CA GLY A 325 -12.16 -8.18 20.38
C GLY A 325 -12.49 -6.74 20.77
N VAL A 326 -11.56 -6.03 21.41
CA VAL A 326 -11.83 -4.68 21.91
C VAL A 326 -11.92 -3.67 20.76
N LEU A 327 -11.10 -3.85 19.72
CA LEU A 327 -10.87 -2.88 18.65
C LEU A 327 -11.14 -3.42 17.24
N ASN A 328 -11.25 -4.75 17.10
CA ASN A 328 -11.52 -5.46 15.86
C ASN A 328 -12.67 -6.44 16.08
N ASP A 329 -13.46 -6.70 15.04
CA ASP A 329 -14.41 -7.81 15.09
C ASP A 329 -13.64 -9.09 14.76
N VAL A 330 -13.63 -10.04 15.70
CA VAL A 330 -12.96 -11.34 15.53
C VAL A 330 -14.01 -12.44 15.54
N TYR A 331 -14.01 -13.25 14.50
CA TYR A 331 -14.91 -14.39 14.35
C TYR A 331 -14.11 -15.68 14.14
N LEU A 332 -14.59 -16.77 14.71
CA LEU A 332 -14.17 -18.12 14.40
C LEU A 332 -15.15 -18.70 13.39
N ILE A 333 -14.62 -19.12 12.24
CA ILE A 333 -15.36 -19.85 11.22
C ILE A 333 -15.11 -21.33 11.45
N LYS A 334 -16.18 -22.10 11.67
CA LYS A 334 -16.13 -23.57 11.68
C LYS A 334 -16.83 -24.08 10.44
N ALA A 335 -16.13 -24.86 9.64
CA ALA A 335 -16.65 -25.50 8.44
C ALA A 335 -16.43 -27.01 8.54
N TYR A 336 -17.35 -27.80 7.98
CA TYR A 336 -17.32 -29.27 8.09
C TYR A 336 -17.30 -29.95 6.71
N PRO A 337 -16.28 -29.71 5.84
CA PRO A 337 -16.17 -30.41 4.57
C PRO A 337 -15.99 -31.91 4.82
N ASN A 338 -16.83 -32.73 4.20
CA ASN A 338 -16.81 -34.19 4.37
C ASN A 338 -16.82 -34.67 5.84
N GLY A 339 -17.44 -33.89 6.74
CA GLY A 339 -17.55 -34.20 8.18
C GLY A 339 -16.31 -33.90 9.01
N VAL A 340 -15.21 -33.40 8.42
CA VAL A 340 -14.00 -33.00 9.14
C VAL A 340 -14.07 -31.52 9.51
N GLU A 341 -13.90 -31.19 10.79
CA GLU A 341 -13.92 -29.79 11.25
C GLU A 341 -12.67 -29.04 10.76
N LYS A 342 -12.89 -27.89 10.11
CA LYS A 342 -11.86 -26.90 9.78
C LYS A 342 -12.19 -25.59 10.49
N LYS A 343 -11.20 -25.04 11.20
CA LYS A 343 -11.30 -23.77 11.93
C LYS A 343 -10.45 -22.70 11.28
N VAL A 344 -11.03 -21.53 11.05
CA VAL A 344 -10.32 -20.33 10.59
C VAL A 344 -10.73 -19.14 11.43
N LEU A 345 -9.74 -18.37 11.86
CA LEU A 345 -9.96 -17.10 12.53
C LEU A 345 -10.05 -15.98 11.48
N VAL A 346 -11.03 -15.09 11.58
CA VAL A 346 -11.09 -13.88 10.76
C VAL A 346 -11.12 -12.64 11.64
N LYS A 347 -10.27 -11.66 11.32
CA LYS A 347 -10.25 -10.35 11.97
C LYS A 347 -10.64 -9.26 10.97
N ARG A 348 -11.55 -8.37 11.38
CA ARG A 348 -11.93 -7.16 10.63
C ARG A 348 -11.38 -5.90 11.30
N PHE A 349 -10.64 -5.09 10.55
CA PHE A 349 -10.02 -3.86 11.04
C PHE A 349 -10.88 -2.62 10.72
N LYS A 350 -11.60 -2.12 11.73
CA LYS A 350 -12.37 -0.86 11.65
C LYS A 350 -11.47 0.36 11.89
N ASP A 351 -11.88 1.55 11.46
CA ASP A 351 -11.16 2.78 11.81
C ASP A 351 -11.48 3.20 13.25
N TRP A 352 -10.45 3.51 14.04
CA TRP A 352 -10.60 3.92 15.45
C TRP A 352 -11.24 5.30 15.62
N SER A 353 -11.36 6.11 14.56
CA SER A 353 -12.11 7.37 14.57
C SER A 353 -13.58 7.21 15.02
N SER A 354 -14.05 5.97 15.11
CA SER A 354 -15.37 5.56 15.57
C SER A 354 -15.47 5.30 17.08
N PHE A 355 -14.35 5.21 17.82
CA PHE A 355 -14.30 4.84 19.23
C PHE A 355 -14.04 6.06 20.14
N LYS A 356 -15.04 6.46 20.92
CA LYS A 356 -14.96 7.62 21.84
C LYS A 356 -14.36 7.32 23.22
N TRP A 357 -14.09 6.06 23.57
CA TRP A 357 -13.78 5.66 24.96
C TRP A 357 -12.41 5.00 25.18
N PHE A 358 -11.56 4.87 24.15
CA PHE A 358 -10.19 4.36 24.35
C PHE A 358 -9.48 5.20 25.41
N PRO A 359 -8.76 4.62 26.40
CA PRO A 359 -8.18 5.41 27.47
C PRO A 359 -7.24 6.46 26.88
N LEU A 360 -7.66 7.72 26.91
CA LEU A 360 -6.87 8.90 26.57
C LEU A 360 -5.51 8.90 27.31
N SER A 361 -5.40 8.16 28.41
CA SER A 361 -4.17 7.89 29.18
C SER A 361 -3.11 7.06 28.44
N LEU A 362 -3.44 6.22 27.46
CA LEU A 362 -2.42 5.53 26.63
C LEU A 362 -1.91 6.41 25.49
N TRP A 363 -2.74 7.37 25.04
CA TRP A 363 -2.44 8.34 24.00
C TRP A 363 -1.65 9.57 24.51
N SER A 364 -1.87 9.99 25.77
CA SER A 364 -1.39 11.28 26.30
C SER A 364 0.05 11.33 26.82
N PHE A 365 0.78 10.20 26.86
CA PHE A 365 2.10 10.15 27.51
C PHE A 365 3.31 10.10 26.57
N GLY A 366 3.12 10.25 25.24
CA GLY A 366 4.23 10.47 24.30
C GLY A 366 5.27 9.35 24.24
N ALA A 367 4.92 8.12 24.65
CA ALA A 367 5.83 6.99 24.69
C ALA A 367 5.94 6.24 23.34
N ARG A 368 4.87 6.22 22.53
CA ARG A 368 4.83 5.54 21.21
C ARG A 368 3.74 6.11 20.30
N ASN A 369 3.97 6.07 18.98
CA ASN A 369 2.94 6.32 17.96
C ASN A 369 2.22 5.02 17.62
N PHE A 370 0.93 4.91 17.95
CA PHE A 370 0.09 3.74 17.62
C PHE A 370 -0.50 3.86 16.21
N ALA A 371 -0.76 2.73 15.56
CA ALA A 371 -1.52 2.69 14.31
C ALA A 371 -3.02 2.78 14.61
N VAL A 372 -3.69 3.82 14.10
CA VAL A 372 -5.09 4.17 14.43
C VAL A 372 -6.04 3.87 13.26
N LEU A 373 -5.54 3.89 12.03
CA LEU A 373 -6.30 3.58 10.83
C LEU A 373 -6.37 2.06 10.63
N GLY A 374 -7.56 1.52 10.35
CA GLY A 374 -7.76 0.08 10.16
C GLY A 374 -6.91 -0.51 9.04
N ARG A 375 -6.66 0.26 7.98
CA ARG A 375 -5.76 -0.15 6.88
C ARG A 375 -4.31 -0.33 7.34
N SER A 376 -3.77 0.59 8.14
CA SER A 376 -2.40 0.50 8.65
C SER A 376 -2.24 -0.66 9.64
N ARG A 377 -3.26 -0.91 10.46
CA ARG A 377 -3.29 -2.04 11.39
C ARG A 377 -3.32 -3.39 10.66
N LEU A 378 -4.17 -3.53 9.63
CA LEU A 378 -4.19 -4.72 8.77
C LEU A 378 -2.84 -4.95 8.08
N GLU A 379 -2.25 -3.89 7.53
CA GLU A 379 -0.95 -3.98 6.87
C GLU A 379 0.13 -4.52 7.82
N LYS A 380 0.22 -3.95 9.04
CA LYS A 380 1.18 -4.39 10.05
C LYS A 380 0.96 -5.84 10.46
N GLU A 381 -0.30 -6.23 10.69
CA GLU A 381 -0.67 -7.63 10.96
C GLU A 381 -0.13 -8.54 9.86
N CYS A 382 -0.33 -8.18 8.59
CA CYS A 382 0.10 -8.99 7.46
C CYS A 382 1.61 -9.04 7.30
N ALA A 383 2.26 -7.88 7.28
CA ALA A 383 3.68 -7.77 6.99
C ALA A 383 4.55 -8.40 8.08
N ILE A 384 4.26 -8.12 9.35
CA ILE A 384 5.06 -8.57 10.48
C ILE A 384 4.79 -10.04 10.80
N SER A 385 3.53 -10.50 10.75
CA SER A 385 3.22 -11.93 10.94
C SER A 385 3.98 -12.78 9.91
N GLU A 386 3.84 -12.44 8.63
CA GLU A 386 4.50 -13.21 7.58
C GLU A 386 6.03 -13.06 7.62
N PHE A 387 6.58 -11.98 8.18
CA PHE A 387 8.02 -11.83 8.38
C PHE A 387 8.51 -12.76 9.49
N LEU A 388 7.88 -12.71 10.66
CA LEU A 388 8.21 -13.57 11.79
C LEU A 388 8.07 -15.06 11.45
N ARG A 389 7.03 -15.43 10.68
CA ARG A 389 6.84 -16.80 10.18
C ARG A 389 8.01 -17.26 9.31
N CYS A 390 8.49 -16.43 8.39
CA CYS A 390 9.63 -16.75 7.54
C CYS A 390 10.93 -16.90 8.33
N GLU A 391 11.08 -16.18 9.44
CA GLU A 391 12.22 -16.28 10.36
C GLU A 391 12.07 -17.42 11.38
N GLY A 392 11.05 -18.26 11.26
CA GLY A 392 10.84 -19.46 12.09
C GLY A 392 10.15 -19.20 13.44
N ILE A 393 9.64 -17.99 13.68
CA ILE A 393 8.81 -17.70 14.85
C ILE A 393 7.39 -18.22 14.60
N ASN A 394 6.87 -18.97 15.56
CA ASN A 394 5.51 -19.51 15.48
C ASN A 394 4.48 -18.38 15.63
N VAL A 395 3.76 -18.15 14.54
CA VAL A 395 2.64 -17.20 14.44
C VAL A 395 1.54 -17.85 13.60
N PRO A 396 0.26 -17.48 13.77
CA PRO A 396 -0.80 -18.06 12.96
C PRO A 396 -0.60 -17.75 11.48
N LYS A 397 -0.68 -18.77 10.63
CA LYS A 397 -0.54 -18.59 9.17
C LYS A 397 -1.63 -17.68 8.64
N ILE A 398 -1.25 -16.71 7.82
CA ILE A 398 -2.21 -15.90 7.07
C ILE A 398 -2.62 -16.72 5.85
N LEU A 399 -3.89 -17.10 5.82
CA LEU A 399 -4.48 -17.88 4.73
C LEU A 399 -4.91 -16.97 3.58
N HIS A 400 -5.57 -15.85 3.90
CA HIS A 400 -6.05 -14.88 2.90
C HIS A 400 -6.17 -13.47 3.48
N VAL A 401 -6.12 -12.45 2.62
CA VAL A 401 -6.29 -11.04 2.99
C VAL A 401 -7.22 -10.35 2.00
N SER A 402 -8.29 -9.74 2.51
CA SER A 402 -9.18 -8.89 1.72
C SER A 402 -8.95 -7.42 2.10
N HIS A 403 -8.11 -6.74 1.33
CA HIS A 403 -7.63 -5.39 1.63
C HIS A 403 -8.76 -4.34 1.59
N ASN A 404 -9.70 -4.50 0.65
CA ASN A 404 -10.83 -3.58 0.52
C ASN A 404 -11.82 -3.74 1.68
N GLU A 405 -12.09 -4.98 2.09
CA GLU A 405 -12.98 -5.29 3.23
C GLU A 405 -12.28 -5.16 4.60
N ARG A 406 -10.96 -4.97 4.57
CA ARG A 406 -10.06 -4.89 5.72
C ARG A 406 -10.13 -6.14 6.60
N LEU A 407 -10.10 -7.31 5.95
CA LEU A 407 -10.16 -8.63 6.58
C LEU A 407 -8.83 -9.37 6.43
N VAL A 408 -8.45 -10.10 7.47
CA VAL A 408 -7.42 -11.14 7.42
C VAL A 408 -8.01 -12.46 7.90
N PHE A 409 -7.73 -13.52 7.16
CA PHE A 409 -8.12 -14.90 7.49
C PHE A 409 -6.86 -15.65 7.90
N MET A 410 -6.90 -16.28 9.07
CA MET A 410 -5.74 -16.87 9.73
C MET A 410 -6.05 -18.27 10.22
N GLU A 411 -5.02 -19.09 10.31
CA GLU A 411 -5.07 -20.35 11.04
C GLU A 411 -5.59 -20.13 12.46
N TYR A 412 -6.50 -21.01 12.92
CA TYR A 412 -6.90 -21.04 14.31
C TYR A 412 -5.92 -21.90 15.12
N ILE A 413 -5.31 -21.32 16.16
CA ILE A 413 -4.38 -22.03 17.03
C ILE A 413 -5.15 -22.62 18.21
N GLU A 414 -5.26 -23.95 18.25
CA GLU A 414 -5.79 -24.66 19.40
C GLU A 414 -4.77 -24.65 20.53
N GLY A 415 -5.17 -24.16 21.71
CA GLY A 415 -4.26 -24.05 22.83
C GLY A 415 -4.78 -23.23 23.99
N GLU A 416 -3.89 -22.97 24.94
CA GLU A 416 -4.16 -22.20 26.14
C GLU A 416 -3.48 -20.83 26.10
N ASN A 417 -4.26 -19.80 26.47
CA ASN A 417 -3.76 -18.45 26.64
C ASN A 417 -2.84 -18.29 27.86
N LEU A 418 -1.70 -17.59 27.71
CA LEU A 418 -0.74 -17.40 28.79
C LEU A 418 -1.33 -16.66 30.01
N SER A 419 -2.34 -15.82 29.84
CA SER A 419 -3.03 -15.18 30.98
C SER A 419 -3.58 -16.20 31.99
N ASN A 420 -3.98 -17.40 31.55
CA ASN A 420 -4.44 -18.47 32.44
C ASN A 420 -3.30 -19.06 33.27
N ALA A 421 -2.11 -19.22 32.67
CA ALA A 421 -0.89 -19.59 33.40
C ALA A 421 -0.58 -18.58 34.52
N ILE A 422 -0.68 -17.28 34.21
CA ILE A 422 -0.46 -16.21 35.19
C ILE A 422 -1.50 -16.25 36.32
N LYS A 423 -2.79 -16.46 36.00
CA LYS A 423 -3.85 -16.63 37.01
C LYS A 423 -3.63 -17.85 37.90
N ARG A 424 -3.09 -18.96 37.35
CA ARG A 424 -2.69 -20.12 38.16
C ARG A 424 -1.52 -19.79 39.09
N ILE A 425 -0.51 -19.05 38.64
CA ILE A 425 0.55 -18.55 39.52
C ILE A 425 -0.05 -17.66 40.63
N ALA A 426 -0.97 -16.76 40.28
CA ALA A 426 -1.64 -15.86 41.20
C ALA A 426 -2.38 -16.60 42.32
N THR A 427 -2.94 -17.78 42.05
CA THR A 427 -3.68 -18.61 43.01
C THR A 427 -2.87 -19.75 43.64
N ALA A 428 -1.65 -20.02 43.14
CA ALA A 428 -0.78 -21.07 43.65
C ALA A 428 -0.41 -20.88 45.13
N LYS A 429 -0.48 -21.96 45.90
CA LYS A 429 -0.19 -21.99 47.35
C LYS A 429 1.29 -22.19 47.69
N SER A 430 2.09 -22.69 46.75
CA SER A 430 3.54 -22.90 46.90
C SER A 430 4.27 -22.64 45.58
N ARG A 431 5.58 -22.41 45.65
CA ARG A 431 6.43 -22.15 44.47
C ARG A 431 6.53 -23.37 43.55
N GLU A 432 6.65 -24.56 44.09
CA GLU A 432 6.68 -25.82 43.30
C GLU A 432 5.44 -25.97 42.42
N LYS A 433 4.26 -25.57 42.92
CA LYS A 433 3.00 -25.61 42.15
C LYS A 433 2.94 -24.54 41.05
N ALA A 434 3.77 -23.51 41.13
CA ALA A 434 3.88 -22.44 40.13
C ALA A 434 5.02 -22.69 39.12
N GLU A 435 5.94 -23.63 39.41
CA GLU A 435 7.18 -23.81 38.66
C GLU A 435 6.92 -24.08 37.17
N LYS A 436 5.99 -25.00 36.85
CA LYS A 436 5.60 -25.31 35.47
C LYS A 436 5.15 -24.06 34.69
N GLU A 437 4.36 -23.20 35.33
CA GLU A 437 3.86 -21.98 34.69
C GLU A 437 4.95 -20.91 34.60
N LEU A 438 5.86 -20.83 35.58
CA LEU A 438 7.03 -19.95 35.50
C LEU A 438 7.97 -20.34 34.37
N THR A 439 8.15 -21.64 34.09
CA THR A 439 8.89 -22.11 32.91
C THR A 439 8.23 -21.66 31.60
N LYS A 440 6.89 -21.59 31.53
CA LYS A 440 6.19 -21.01 30.37
C LYS A 440 6.54 -19.53 30.20
N ILE A 441 6.56 -18.75 31.29
CA ILE A 441 6.96 -17.33 31.26
C ILE A 441 8.42 -17.16 30.80
N GLU A 442 9.32 -18.03 31.25
CA GLU A 442 10.72 -18.03 30.80
C GLU A 442 10.84 -18.27 29.29
N ARG A 443 10.11 -19.25 28.74
CA ARG A 443 10.10 -19.52 27.29
C ARG A 443 9.59 -18.33 26.48
N VAL A 444 8.57 -17.61 26.99
CA VAL A 444 8.07 -16.38 26.35
C VAL A 444 9.12 -15.27 26.36
N GLY A 445 9.87 -15.12 27.45
CA GLY A 445 11.01 -14.20 27.51
C GLY A 445 12.04 -14.49 26.41
N ALA A 446 12.41 -15.76 26.23
CA ALA A 446 13.38 -16.16 25.20
C ALA A 446 12.89 -15.84 23.78
N ILE A 447 11.60 -16.04 23.50
CA ILE A 447 11.02 -15.72 22.19
C ILE A 447 10.97 -14.22 21.94
N PHE A 448 10.70 -13.40 22.95
CA PHE A 448 10.77 -11.95 22.81
C PHE A 448 12.18 -11.48 22.45
N ALA A 449 13.21 -12.12 23.02
CA ALA A 449 14.59 -11.84 22.66
C ALA A 449 14.89 -12.19 21.19
N GLN A 450 14.37 -13.34 20.70
CA GLN A 450 14.49 -13.72 19.29
C GLN A 450 13.81 -12.71 18.35
N VAL A 451 12.58 -12.29 18.67
CA VAL A 451 11.87 -11.24 17.90
C VAL A 451 12.65 -9.92 17.91
N HIS A 452 13.18 -9.52 19.07
CA HIS A 452 13.97 -8.31 19.21
C HIS A 452 15.32 -8.39 18.47
N ALA A 453 15.92 -9.57 18.31
CA ALA A 453 17.12 -9.79 17.51
C ALA A 453 16.87 -9.54 16.01
N LEU A 454 15.64 -9.83 15.54
CA LEU A 454 15.17 -9.48 14.19
C LEU A 454 14.81 -8.00 14.03
N ASN A 455 15.08 -7.18 15.06
CA ASN A 455 14.77 -5.76 15.11
C ASN A 455 13.28 -5.43 14.93
N VAL A 456 12.42 -6.34 15.42
CA VAL A 456 10.97 -6.18 15.49
C VAL A 456 10.59 -5.87 16.93
N THR A 457 9.57 -5.02 17.09
CA THR A 457 8.82 -4.86 18.34
C THR A 457 7.35 -5.18 18.08
N LEU A 458 6.72 -5.86 19.02
CA LEU A 458 5.35 -6.37 18.95
C LEU A 458 4.31 -5.31 19.33
N GLY A 459 4.61 -4.42 20.29
CA GLY A 459 3.76 -3.30 20.67
C GLY A 459 2.64 -3.64 21.64
N ASP A 460 1.85 -4.68 21.40
CA ASP A 460 0.79 -5.14 22.33
C ASP A 460 1.13 -6.53 22.91
N THR A 461 2.10 -6.56 23.82
CA THR A 461 2.65 -7.80 24.40
C THR A 461 1.92 -8.29 25.63
N LYS A 462 0.60 -8.07 25.70
CA LYS A 462 -0.23 -8.62 26.78
C LYS A 462 -0.11 -10.15 26.80
N PRO A 463 -0.18 -10.79 27.97
CA PRO A 463 -0.24 -12.26 28.06
C PRO A 463 -1.32 -12.90 27.19
N GLU A 464 -2.41 -12.17 26.92
CA GLU A 464 -3.52 -12.57 26.07
C GLU A 464 -3.12 -12.78 24.61
N ASN A 465 -2.03 -12.18 24.17
CA ASN A 465 -1.51 -12.29 22.81
C ASN A 465 -0.46 -13.40 22.68
N VAL A 466 -0.43 -14.34 23.64
CA VAL A 466 0.43 -15.52 23.63
C VAL A 466 -0.40 -16.79 23.88
N ILE A 467 -0.29 -17.76 22.98
CA ILE A 467 -0.93 -19.09 23.11
C ILE A 467 0.16 -20.16 23.22
N PHE A 468 -0.07 -21.12 24.10
CA PHE A 468 0.63 -22.40 24.10
C PHE A 468 -0.27 -23.44 23.43
N ASP A 469 0.17 -24.03 22.34
CA ASP A 469 -0.58 -25.11 21.70
C ASP A 469 -0.51 -26.42 22.52
N LEU A 470 -1.14 -27.48 22.02
CA LEU A 470 -1.18 -28.79 22.67
C LEU A 470 0.22 -29.45 22.79
N ASP A 471 1.17 -29.04 21.95
CA ASP A 471 2.56 -29.50 21.95
C ASP A 471 3.47 -28.57 22.79
N ASP A 472 2.88 -27.66 23.59
CA ASP A 472 3.56 -26.64 24.38
C ASP A 472 4.46 -25.71 23.51
N ARG A 473 4.17 -25.53 22.22
CA ARG A 473 4.79 -24.51 21.36
C ARG A 473 4.12 -23.16 21.60
N VAL A 474 4.93 -22.11 21.61
CA VAL A 474 4.47 -20.74 21.88
C VAL A 474 4.15 -20.06 20.57
N TYR A 475 2.92 -19.57 20.43
CA TYR A 475 2.45 -18.75 19.33
C TYR A 475 2.28 -17.30 19.79
N LEU A 476 2.84 -16.37 19.03
CA LEU A 476 2.60 -14.94 19.20
C LEU A 476 1.42 -14.50 18.33
N LEU A 477 0.57 -13.64 18.88
CA LEU A 477 -0.62 -13.11 18.22
C LEU A 477 -0.58 -11.59 18.15
N ASP A 478 -1.42 -11.04 17.27
CA ASP A 478 -1.79 -9.62 17.22
C ASP A 478 -0.61 -8.66 17.03
N PHE A 479 -0.25 -8.47 15.77
CA PHE A 479 0.86 -7.63 15.31
C PHE A 479 0.38 -6.28 14.77
N GLU A 480 -0.87 -5.89 14.99
CA GLU A 480 -1.42 -4.64 14.47
C GLU A 480 -0.72 -3.37 14.99
N GLN A 481 -0.03 -3.48 16.14
CA GLN A 481 0.81 -2.41 16.72
C GLN A 481 2.31 -2.66 16.56
N ALA A 482 2.70 -3.76 15.92
CA ALA A 482 4.08 -4.09 15.70
C ALA A 482 4.76 -3.11 14.73
N SER A 483 6.08 -3.06 14.79
CA SER A 483 6.91 -2.25 13.90
C SER A 483 8.37 -2.70 13.96
N HIS A 484 9.09 -2.50 12.85
CA HIS A 484 10.55 -2.48 12.87
C HIS A 484 11.08 -1.26 13.64
N ASP A 485 12.29 -1.37 14.21
CA ASP A 485 13.02 -0.28 14.87
C ASP A 485 12.26 0.39 16.04
N GLY A 486 11.35 -0.33 16.70
CA GLY A 486 10.58 0.18 17.82
C GLY A 486 11.32 0.14 19.17
N ASP A 487 10.64 0.64 20.21
CA ASP A 487 11.18 0.63 21.57
C ASP A 487 11.03 -0.75 22.23
N LYS A 488 12.06 -1.59 22.15
CA LYS A 488 12.07 -2.95 22.75
C LYS A 488 11.73 -2.96 24.24
N ALA A 489 12.04 -1.88 24.97
CA ALA A 489 11.73 -1.79 26.40
C ALA A 489 10.22 -1.61 26.66
N TRP A 490 9.49 -1.08 25.68
CA TRP A 490 8.03 -1.01 25.72
C TRP A 490 7.41 -2.40 25.76
N ASP A 491 7.88 -3.32 24.91
CA ASP A 491 7.36 -4.68 24.82
C ASP A 491 7.58 -5.46 26.11
N VAL A 492 8.74 -5.30 26.74
CA VAL A 492 9.04 -5.88 28.06
C VAL A 492 8.14 -5.27 29.14
N ALA A 493 7.98 -3.94 29.14
CA ALA A 493 7.15 -3.25 30.11
C ALA A 493 5.67 -3.66 30.00
N VAL A 494 5.10 -3.62 28.80
CA VAL A 494 3.70 -4.03 28.55
C VAL A 494 3.46 -5.44 29.05
N PHE A 495 4.32 -6.39 28.68
CA PHE A 495 4.19 -7.78 29.14
C PHE A 495 4.19 -7.89 30.66
N LEU A 496 5.23 -7.36 31.31
CA LEU A 496 5.42 -7.51 32.76
C LEU A 496 4.33 -6.79 33.57
N TYR A 497 3.98 -5.56 33.20
CA TYR A 497 2.99 -4.80 33.96
C TYR A 497 1.56 -5.32 33.73
N TYR A 498 1.21 -5.77 32.51
CA TYR A 498 -0.07 -6.48 32.30
C TYR A 498 -0.10 -7.84 32.99
N ALA A 499 1.02 -8.58 33.05
CA ALA A 499 1.07 -9.79 33.87
C ALA A 499 0.78 -9.49 35.35
N GLY A 500 1.27 -8.34 35.85
CA GLY A 500 0.98 -7.86 37.20
C GLY A 500 -0.50 -7.54 37.46
N HIS A 501 -1.28 -7.15 36.45
CA HIS A 501 -2.72 -6.87 36.57
C HIS A 501 -3.52 -8.10 37.07
N TYR A 502 -3.06 -9.30 36.72
CA TYR A 502 -3.72 -10.56 37.11
C TYR A 502 -3.44 -10.99 38.56
N LEU A 503 -2.56 -10.30 39.26
CA LEU A 503 -2.17 -10.65 40.62
C LEU A 503 -3.11 -10.02 41.65
N GLN A 504 -3.37 -10.75 42.74
CA GLN A 504 -4.27 -10.27 43.79
C GLN A 504 -3.65 -9.09 44.55
N PRO A 505 -4.47 -8.11 44.98
CA PRO A 505 -4.03 -6.89 45.65
C PRO A 505 -3.11 -7.06 46.86
N LEU A 506 -3.32 -8.13 47.63
CA LEU A 506 -2.65 -8.38 48.89
C LEU A 506 -1.75 -9.62 48.75
N TYR A 507 -0.51 -9.54 49.25
CA TYR A 507 0.45 -10.66 49.33
C TYR A 507 0.95 -11.25 47.98
N SER A 508 0.96 -10.46 46.90
CA SER A 508 1.44 -10.93 45.58
C SER A 508 2.83 -10.43 45.16
N ASN A 509 3.52 -9.63 45.97
CA ASN A 509 4.83 -9.06 45.59
C ASN A 509 5.86 -10.15 45.23
N GLY A 510 5.94 -11.23 46.02
CA GLY A 510 6.84 -12.35 45.72
C GLY A 510 6.48 -13.08 44.42
N LYS A 511 5.20 -13.13 44.05
CA LYS A 511 4.72 -13.73 42.79
C LYS A 511 5.05 -12.82 41.60
N ALA A 512 4.85 -11.52 41.76
CA ALA A 512 5.26 -10.51 40.79
C ALA A 512 6.77 -10.58 40.52
N GLU A 513 7.59 -10.69 41.57
CA GLU A 513 9.03 -10.90 41.43
C GLU A 513 9.37 -12.21 40.72
N ALA A 514 8.68 -13.31 41.04
CA ALA A 514 8.92 -14.61 40.42
C ALA A 514 8.63 -14.58 38.91
N ILE A 515 7.49 -13.98 38.50
CA ILE A 515 7.13 -13.79 37.10
C ILE A 515 8.17 -12.92 36.38
N ALA A 516 8.55 -11.79 36.98
CA ALA A 516 9.55 -10.91 36.40
C ALA A 516 10.91 -11.60 36.25
N LYS A 517 11.37 -12.33 37.27
CA LYS A 517 12.63 -13.08 37.24
C LYS A 517 12.60 -14.17 36.17
N ALA A 518 11.50 -14.91 36.04
CA ALA A 518 11.35 -15.95 35.02
C ALA A 518 11.42 -15.36 33.60
N PHE A 519 10.66 -14.28 33.33
CA PHE A 519 10.69 -13.62 32.02
C PHE A 519 12.09 -13.07 31.70
N VAL A 520 12.70 -12.35 32.65
CA VAL A 520 14.04 -11.77 32.48
C VAL A 520 15.08 -12.84 32.25
N SER A 521 15.07 -13.93 33.02
CA SER A 521 15.95 -15.10 32.81
C SER A 521 15.84 -15.61 31.38
N GLY A 522 14.61 -15.83 30.91
CA GLY A 522 14.35 -16.31 29.56
C GLY A 522 14.82 -15.34 28.49
N TYR A 523 14.52 -14.05 28.64
CA TYR A 523 14.91 -13.01 27.70
C TYR A 523 16.43 -12.91 27.57
N LEU A 524 17.17 -12.95 28.69
CA LEU A 524 18.63 -12.92 28.65
C LEU A 524 19.21 -14.21 28.04
N LYS A 525 18.69 -15.39 28.41
CA LYS A 525 19.08 -16.68 27.81
C LYS A 525 18.83 -16.73 26.30
N GLY A 526 17.79 -16.04 25.83
CA GLY A 526 17.48 -15.88 24.41
C GLY A 526 18.37 -14.87 23.67
N GLY A 527 19.42 -14.32 24.31
CA GLY A 527 20.32 -13.33 23.73
C GLY A 527 19.83 -11.88 23.82
N GLY A 528 18.82 -11.61 24.66
CA GLY A 528 18.25 -10.28 24.83
C GLY A 528 19.18 -9.31 25.58
N ASP A 529 19.15 -8.05 25.17
CA ASP A 529 19.97 -7.00 25.79
C ASP A 529 19.46 -6.62 27.21
N VAL A 530 20.33 -6.74 28.21
CA VAL A 530 20.07 -6.36 29.60
C VAL A 530 19.65 -4.90 29.76
N ASN A 531 20.11 -3.99 28.90
CA ASN A 531 19.73 -2.58 28.96
C ASN A 531 18.26 -2.37 28.63
N VAL A 532 17.68 -3.21 27.76
CA VAL A 532 16.25 -3.21 27.46
C VAL A 532 15.45 -3.55 28.72
N ILE A 533 15.87 -4.56 29.47
CA ILE A 533 15.26 -4.95 30.75
C ILE A 533 15.35 -3.79 31.77
N LYS A 534 16.55 -3.23 31.98
CA LYS A 534 16.74 -2.11 32.91
C LYS A 534 15.84 -0.92 32.56
N LYS A 535 15.77 -0.58 31.26
CA LYS A 535 14.96 0.52 30.75
C LYS A 535 13.47 0.31 30.98
N ALA A 536 12.96 -0.91 30.83
CA ALA A 536 11.55 -1.26 31.10
C ALA A 536 11.14 -1.02 32.57
N GLY A 537 12.11 -1.02 33.50
CA GLY A 537 11.89 -0.67 34.91
C GLY A 537 11.70 0.83 35.19
N ASN A 538 11.95 1.73 34.23
CA ASN A 538 11.91 3.17 34.45
C ASN A 538 10.49 3.73 34.64
N SER A 539 10.39 4.84 35.39
CA SER A 539 9.11 5.49 35.73
C SER A 539 8.29 5.94 34.51
N LYS A 540 8.97 6.24 33.39
CA LYS A 540 8.33 6.53 32.10
C LYS A 540 7.38 5.42 31.66
N TYR A 541 7.74 4.15 31.88
CA TYR A 541 6.92 3.01 31.48
C TYR A 541 5.92 2.63 32.57
N THR A 542 6.35 2.57 33.83
CA THR A 542 5.49 2.14 34.93
C THR A 542 4.24 3.03 35.05
N ARG A 543 4.39 4.36 34.96
CA ARG A 543 3.28 5.33 35.15
C ARG A 543 2.07 5.07 34.25
N ILE A 544 2.26 4.47 33.07
CA ILE A 544 1.17 4.18 32.13
C ILE A 544 0.24 3.10 32.67
N PHE A 545 0.76 2.15 33.46
CA PHE A 545 0.02 1.01 33.99
C PHE A 545 -0.56 1.23 35.38
N SER A 546 -0.32 2.39 36.02
CA SER A 546 -0.83 2.68 37.36
C SER A 546 -2.35 2.74 37.46
N VAL A 547 -3.04 2.82 36.31
CA VAL A 547 -4.51 2.75 36.21
C VAL A 547 -5.03 1.32 36.37
N PHE A 548 -4.22 0.32 36.00
CA PHE A 548 -4.63 -1.09 35.92
C PHE A 548 -3.89 -2.00 36.90
N THR A 549 -2.68 -1.63 37.32
CA THR A 549 -1.80 -2.46 38.14
C THR A 549 -1.46 -1.76 39.44
N MET A 550 -1.44 -2.49 40.55
CA MET A 550 -1.17 -1.89 41.86
C MET A 550 0.28 -1.39 41.99
N PRO A 551 0.51 -0.24 42.64
CA PRO A 551 1.85 0.33 42.81
C PRO A 551 2.87 -0.62 43.47
N SER A 552 2.44 -1.44 44.43
CA SER A 552 3.30 -2.42 45.12
C SER A 552 3.83 -3.50 44.16
N ILE A 553 2.94 -4.05 43.32
CA ILE A 553 3.29 -5.02 42.28
C ILE A 553 4.21 -4.39 41.23
N MET A 554 3.89 -3.19 40.77
CA MET A 554 4.72 -2.47 39.80
C MET A 554 6.11 -2.17 40.35
N SER A 555 6.21 -1.80 41.63
CA SER A 555 7.49 -1.55 42.31
C SER A 555 8.31 -2.84 42.40
N ALA A 556 7.70 -3.97 42.76
CA ALA A 556 8.36 -5.27 42.81
C ALA A 556 8.94 -5.66 41.43
N ILE A 557 8.16 -5.52 40.36
CA ILE A 557 8.59 -5.78 38.98
C ILE A 557 9.72 -4.82 38.56
N SER A 558 9.53 -3.51 38.76
CA SER A 558 10.50 -2.47 38.42
C SER A 558 11.85 -2.70 39.11
N ASN A 559 11.82 -3.13 40.38
CA ASN A 559 13.02 -3.43 41.15
C ASN A 559 13.79 -4.63 40.58
N VAL A 560 13.09 -5.69 40.14
CA VAL A 560 13.74 -6.82 39.45
C VAL A 560 14.42 -6.33 38.17
N CYS A 561 13.72 -5.58 37.33
CA CYS A 561 14.28 -5.05 36.09
C CYS A 561 15.52 -4.17 36.32
N LYS A 562 15.48 -3.26 37.30
CA LYS A 562 16.60 -2.34 37.60
C LYS A 562 17.82 -3.06 38.19
N LYS A 563 17.60 -4.09 39.01
CA LYS A 563 18.67 -4.87 39.67
C LYS A 563 19.24 -5.98 38.77
N THR A 564 18.76 -6.13 37.54
CA THR A 564 19.27 -7.15 36.62
C THR A 564 20.68 -6.78 36.18
N GLU A 565 21.64 -7.67 36.39
CA GLU A 565 23.04 -7.50 35.96
C GLU A 565 23.30 -8.23 34.63
N ALA A 566 24.33 -7.80 33.88
CA ALA A 566 24.74 -8.51 32.68
C ALA A 566 25.32 -9.88 33.10
N GLN A 567 24.84 -10.96 32.50
CA GLN A 567 25.54 -12.24 32.61
C GLN A 567 26.83 -12.12 31.79
N GLY A 568 27.97 -12.22 32.46
CA GLY A 568 29.31 -12.12 31.86
C GLY A 568 29.67 -13.31 31.01
#